data_AF-L7EBW8-F1
#
_entry.id   AF-L7EBW8-F1
#
_cell.length_a   1.000
_cell.length_b   1.000
_cell.length_c   1.000
_cell.angle_alpha   90.00
_cell.angle_beta   90.00
_cell.angle_gamma   90.00
#
_symmetry.space_group_name_H-M   'P 1'
#
loop_
_entity.id
_entity.type
_entity.pdbx_description
1 polymer ?
#
loop_
_entity_poly.entity_id
_entity_poly.type
_entity_poly.pdbx_seq_one_letter_code
_entity_poly.pdbx_strand_id
1 'polypeptide(L)'
;MDSNFSFLRDQFPTIYDHASQAEGLVFSNPRASCFYTRFVLEQMVCWLYENDPYLQPPRDNSLGALIHEQTFKDNLKPGLFGKIRTIHKVGNNAAHHGSPISERDSLHLIEELFHLTYWLVRYYGQNGRKLGDISFDRQKIPPAAPPAPKQLQDLEKRLSQSDALRQLAEAKQRQTEAELAAARAERDALLAQNRAIADQHDYNEADTRRYLIDVLLQEAGWDTKAPNATEFEVWGMPIQQAGDTGRGFVDYVLWGDDGKPLALVEAKRTSKSADSGQDQAKLYADCLEKNYNQRPVIFYSNGYETYLWDDLTYPPPSRPRFPAKNRARTANFPPFPP
;
A
#
# COMPACT_ATOMS: atom_id res chain seq x y z
N MET A 1 -34.02 -21.05 -30.68
CA MET A 1 -34.67 -20.01 -29.85
C MET A 1 -33.58 -19.15 -29.29
N ASP A 2 -33.76 -17.83 -29.27
CA ASP A 2 -32.81 -16.95 -28.59
C ASP A 2 -32.95 -17.11 -27.06
N SER A 3 -31.83 -17.39 -26.40
CA SER A 3 -31.72 -17.51 -24.94
C SER A 3 -32.08 -16.21 -24.24
N ASN A 4 -32.57 -16.26 -22.99
CA ASN A 4 -32.68 -15.06 -22.14
C ASN A 4 -31.34 -14.34 -21.96
N PHE A 5 -30.23 -15.06 -22.10
CA PHE A 5 -28.87 -14.55 -21.90
C PHE A 5 -28.22 -14.01 -23.18
N SER A 6 -28.94 -13.94 -24.30
CA SER A 6 -28.38 -13.55 -25.60
C SER A 6 -27.66 -12.19 -25.60
N PHE A 7 -28.01 -11.29 -24.66
CA PHE A 7 -27.33 -10.00 -24.48
C PHE A 7 -25.88 -10.10 -23.99
N LEU A 8 -25.43 -11.25 -23.47
CA LEU A 8 -24.05 -11.50 -23.08
C LEU A 8 -23.16 -11.91 -24.26
N ARG A 9 -23.74 -12.43 -25.35
CA ARG A 9 -23.05 -13.22 -26.38
C ARG A 9 -21.81 -12.53 -26.97
N ASP A 10 -21.92 -11.23 -27.26
CA ASP A 10 -20.86 -10.49 -27.95
C ASP A 10 -19.72 -10.07 -27.03
N GLN A 11 -20.01 -9.82 -25.75
CA GLN A 11 -19.08 -9.14 -24.83
C GLN A 11 -18.56 -10.05 -23.72
N PHE A 12 -19.35 -11.06 -23.35
CA PHE A 12 -19.03 -12.03 -22.31
C PHE A 12 -19.35 -13.45 -22.82
N PRO A 13 -18.73 -13.91 -23.93
CA PRO A 13 -19.08 -15.17 -24.59
C PRO A 13 -18.96 -16.39 -23.66
N THR A 14 -17.92 -16.44 -22.82
CA THR A 14 -17.75 -17.53 -21.85
C THR A 14 -18.87 -17.55 -20.80
N ILE A 15 -19.28 -16.38 -20.29
CA ILE A 15 -20.39 -16.28 -19.33
C ILE A 15 -21.71 -16.64 -20.04
N TYR A 16 -21.89 -16.21 -21.29
CA TYR A 16 -23.04 -16.55 -22.13
C TYR A 16 -23.20 -18.06 -22.32
N ASP A 17 -22.13 -18.78 -22.66
CA ASP A 17 -22.18 -20.22 -22.91
C ASP A 17 -22.64 -20.98 -21.65
N HIS A 18 -22.07 -20.64 -20.50
CA HIS A 18 -22.44 -21.25 -19.23
C HIS A 18 -23.84 -20.86 -18.75
N ALA A 19 -24.27 -19.61 -18.96
CA ALA A 19 -25.61 -19.17 -18.61
C ALA A 19 -26.68 -19.81 -19.49
N SER A 20 -26.42 -19.94 -20.80
CA SER A 20 -27.30 -20.63 -21.74
C SER A 20 -27.41 -22.12 -21.43
N GLN A 21 -26.29 -22.72 -20.99
CA GLN A 21 -26.28 -24.10 -20.53
C GLN A 21 -27.10 -24.28 -19.25
N ALA A 22 -26.96 -23.38 -18.27
CA ALA A 22 -27.77 -23.38 -17.06
C ALA A 22 -29.27 -23.27 -17.39
N GLU A 23 -29.63 -22.34 -18.30
CA GLU A 23 -31.00 -22.14 -18.78
C GLU A 23 -31.60 -23.40 -19.39
N GLY A 24 -30.86 -24.09 -20.27
CA GLY A 24 -31.33 -25.33 -20.91
C GLY A 24 -31.57 -26.50 -19.93
N LEU A 25 -30.99 -26.42 -18.73
CA LEU A 25 -31.11 -27.45 -17.69
C LEU A 25 -32.27 -27.18 -16.72
N VAL A 26 -32.95 -26.03 -16.82
CA VAL A 26 -33.87 -25.56 -15.77
C VAL A 26 -34.94 -26.60 -15.41
N PHE A 27 -35.59 -27.18 -16.42
CA PHE A 27 -36.63 -28.20 -16.23
C PHE A 27 -36.13 -29.64 -16.45
N SER A 28 -35.06 -29.84 -17.23
CA SER A 28 -34.54 -31.17 -17.57
C SER A 28 -33.62 -31.74 -16.48
N ASN A 29 -32.87 -30.89 -15.77
CA ASN A 29 -32.07 -31.25 -14.60
C ASN A 29 -31.93 -30.03 -13.66
N PRO A 30 -32.92 -29.78 -12.79
CA PRO A 30 -32.94 -28.63 -11.88
C PRO A 30 -31.69 -28.51 -11.00
N ARG A 31 -31.14 -29.65 -10.55
CA ARG A 31 -29.93 -29.67 -9.72
C ARG A 31 -28.72 -29.17 -10.50
N ALA A 32 -28.51 -29.67 -11.72
CA ALA A 32 -27.41 -29.22 -12.57
C ALA A 32 -27.58 -27.74 -12.99
N SER A 33 -28.80 -27.29 -13.26
CA SER A 33 -29.11 -25.87 -13.51
C SER A 33 -28.69 -24.97 -12.34
N CYS A 34 -29.03 -25.33 -11.10
CA CYS A 34 -28.62 -24.59 -9.90
C CYS A 34 -27.10 -24.58 -9.71
N PHE A 35 -26.42 -25.70 -10.00
CA PHE A 35 -24.96 -25.76 -9.96
C PHE A 35 -24.36 -24.78 -10.98
N TYR A 36 -24.78 -24.86 -12.26
CA TYR A 36 -24.24 -24.01 -13.32
C TYR A 36 -24.54 -22.55 -13.07
N THR A 37 -25.71 -22.23 -12.52
CA THR A 37 -26.05 -20.85 -12.10
C THR A 37 -25.02 -20.29 -11.12
N ARG A 38 -24.61 -21.08 -10.11
CA ARG A 38 -23.54 -20.68 -9.18
C ARG A 38 -22.19 -20.58 -9.86
N PHE A 39 -21.88 -21.51 -10.76
CA PHE A 39 -20.63 -21.45 -11.52
C PHE A 39 -20.55 -20.16 -12.35
N VAL A 40 -21.63 -19.76 -13.03
CA VAL A 40 -21.68 -18.48 -13.77
C VAL A 40 -21.49 -17.29 -12.82
N LEU A 41 -22.11 -17.31 -11.63
CA LEU A 41 -21.87 -16.29 -10.61
C LEU A 41 -20.38 -16.22 -10.22
N GLU A 42 -19.72 -17.37 -10.04
CA GLU A 42 -18.29 -17.44 -9.72
C GLU A 42 -17.45 -16.81 -10.84
N GLN A 43 -17.70 -17.19 -12.09
CA GLN A 43 -16.99 -16.61 -13.25
C GLN A 43 -17.21 -15.10 -13.36
N MET A 44 -18.44 -14.62 -13.12
CA MET A 44 -18.74 -13.19 -13.10
C MET A 44 -17.99 -12.46 -11.99
N VAL A 45 -17.93 -13.01 -10.78
CA VAL A 45 -17.22 -12.41 -9.64
C VAL A 45 -15.72 -12.36 -9.90
N CYS A 46 -15.12 -13.45 -10.39
CA CYS A 46 -13.70 -13.45 -10.76
C CYS A 46 -13.40 -12.40 -11.83
N TRP A 47 -14.22 -12.32 -12.88
CA TRP A 47 -14.06 -11.31 -13.92
C TRP A 47 -14.13 -9.88 -13.36
N LEU A 48 -15.05 -9.61 -12.43
CA LEU A 48 -15.14 -8.29 -11.79
C LEU A 48 -13.84 -7.94 -11.05
N TYR A 49 -13.31 -8.83 -10.22
CA TYR A 49 -12.06 -8.58 -9.49
C TYR A 49 -10.84 -8.41 -10.40
N GLU A 50 -10.85 -9.05 -11.58
CA GLU A 50 -9.78 -8.91 -12.57
C GLU A 50 -9.86 -7.60 -13.36
N ASN A 51 -11.05 -7.00 -13.49
CA ASN A 51 -11.29 -5.90 -14.44
C ASN A 51 -11.77 -4.59 -13.78
N ASP A 52 -12.17 -4.60 -12.49
CA ASP A 52 -12.56 -3.42 -11.74
C ASP A 52 -11.48 -3.04 -10.70
N PRO A 53 -10.70 -1.96 -10.94
CA PRO A 53 -9.64 -1.55 -10.03
C PRO A 53 -10.14 -1.04 -8.67
N TYR A 54 -11.44 -0.78 -8.52
CA TYR A 54 -12.03 -0.45 -7.23
C TYR A 54 -12.04 -1.65 -6.27
N LEU A 55 -12.16 -2.86 -6.81
CA LEU A 55 -12.35 -4.07 -6.01
C LEU A 55 -11.04 -4.54 -5.38
N GLN A 56 -11.05 -4.68 -4.06
CA GLN A 56 -9.92 -5.17 -3.29
C GLN A 56 -10.13 -6.65 -2.94
N PRO A 57 -9.31 -7.58 -3.44
CA PRO A 57 -9.49 -8.99 -3.14
C PRO A 57 -9.22 -9.27 -1.65
N PRO A 58 -10.06 -10.08 -0.98
CA PRO A 58 -9.77 -10.56 0.36
C PRO A 58 -8.59 -11.56 0.36
N ARG A 59 -8.10 -11.92 1.55
CA ARG A 59 -7.02 -12.93 1.67
C ARG A 59 -7.45 -14.33 1.21
N ASP A 60 -8.71 -14.68 1.44
CA ASP A 60 -9.32 -15.94 1.00
C ASP A 60 -9.98 -15.72 -0.36
N ASN A 61 -9.62 -16.53 -1.35
CA ASN A 61 -10.15 -16.44 -2.72
C ASN A 61 -11.44 -17.26 -2.93
N SER A 62 -12.04 -17.81 -1.87
CA SER A 62 -13.33 -18.50 -1.99
C SER A 62 -14.42 -17.53 -2.47
N LEU A 63 -15.36 -18.04 -3.28
CA LEU A 63 -16.54 -17.25 -3.70
C LEU A 63 -17.27 -16.63 -2.52
N GLY A 64 -17.35 -17.35 -1.39
CA GLY A 64 -17.94 -16.87 -0.15
C GLY A 64 -17.22 -15.65 0.43
N ALA A 65 -15.88 -15.65 0.43
CA ALA A 65 -15.08 -14.51 0.89
C ALA A 65 -15.18 -13.32 -0.08
N LEU A 66 -15.05 -13.57 -1.39
CA LEU A 66 -15.13 -12.55 -2.44
C LEU A 66 -16.44 -11.77 -2.37
N ILE A 67 -17.61 -12.45 -2.37
CA ILE A 67 -18.89 -11.75 -2.34
C ILE A 67 -19.16 -11.00 -1.02
N HIS A 68 -18.46 -11.36 0.07
CA HIS A 68 -18.65 -10.71 1.38
C HIS A 68 -17.65 -9.59 1.65
N GLU A 69 -16.68 -9.38 0.78
CA GLU A 69 -15.77 -8.26 0.85
C GLU A 69 -16.53 -6.92 0.67
N GLN A 70 -16.06 -5.87 1.33
CA GLN A 70 -16.79 -4.61 1.47
C GLN A 70 -16.83 -3.82 0.16
N THR A 71 -15.69 -3.69 -0.54
CA THR A 71 -15.65 -2.99 -1.84
C THR A 71 -16.54 -3.69 -2.87
N PHE A 72 -16.63 -5.03 -2.83
CA PHE A 72 -17.58 -5.77 -3.66
C PHE A 72 -19.03 -5.40 -3.35
N LYS A 73 -19.44 -5.39 -2.07
CA LYS A 73 -20.81 -5.02 -1.69
C LYS A 73 -21.15 -3.59 -2.09
N ASP A 74 -20.22 -2.66 -1.90
CA ASP A 74 -20.42 -1.24 -2.19
C ASP A 74 -20.52 -0.97 -3.69
N ASN A 75 -19.94 -1.82 -4.53
CA ASN A 75 -20.04 -1.74 -5.99
C ASN A 75 -21.44 -2.15 -6.52
N LEU A 76 -22.23 -2.88 -5.73
CA LEU A 76 -23.51 -3.42 -6.17
C LEU A 76 -24.64 -2.39 -6.06
N LYS A 77 -25.55 -2.41 -7.04
CA LYS A 77 -26.83 -1.72 -6.92
C LYS A 77 -27.65 -2.30 -5.75
N PRO A 78 -28.41 -1.47 -4.99
CA PRO A 78 -29.32 -1.96 -3.97
C PRO A 78 -30.22 -3.09 -4.47
N GLY A 79 -30.29 -4.18 -3.70
CA GLY A 79 -31.08 -5.37 -4.01
C GLY A 79 -30.31 -6.50 -4.70
N LEU A 80 -29.16 -6.23 -5.37
CA LEU A 80 -28.40 -7.28 -6.07
C LEU A 80 -27.71 -8.27 -5.11
N PHE A 81 -27.24 -7.79 -3.96
CA PHE A 81 -26.55 -8.66 -3.01
C PHE A 81 -27.43 -9.80 -2.49
N GLY A 82 -28.74 -9.56 -2.32
CA GLY A 82 -29.70 -10.61 -1.97
C GLY A 82 -29.75 -11.73 -3.02
N LYS A 83 -29.73 -11.36 -4.30
CA LYS A 83 -29.73 -12.27 -5.46
C LYS A 83 -28.48 -13.15 -5.46
N ILE A 84 -27.31 -12.53 -5.29
CA ILE A 84 -26.01 -13.21 -5.18
C ILE A 84 -26.02 -14.22 -4.04
N ARG A 85 -26.52 -13.83 -2.86
CA ARG A 85 -26.60 -14.74 -1.70
C ARG A 85 -27.53 -15.92 -1.96
N THR A 86 -28.66 -15.70 -2.63
CA THR A 86 -29.60 -16.77 -3.00
C THR A 86 -28.92 -17.79 -3.92
N ILE A 87 -28.27 -17.34 -5.00
CA ILE A 87 -27.55 -18.21 -5.93
C ILE A 87 -26.42 -18.96 -5.21
N HIS A 88 -25.61 -18.25 -4.41
CA HIS A 88 -24.50 -18.87 -3.68
C HIS A 88 -24.99 -19.97 -2.72
N LYS A 89 -26.05 -19.69 -1.94
CA LYS A 89 -26.59 -20.64 -0.96
C LYS A 89 -27.24 -21.86 -1.62
N VAL A 90 -28.14 -21.64 -2.57
CA VAL A 90 -28.88 -22.75 -3.21
C VAL A 90 -27.96 -23.54 -4.14
N GLY A 91 -27.04 -22.88 -4.84
CA GLY A 91 -26.02 -23.55 -5.65
C GLY A 91 -25.06 -24.41 -4.83
N ASN A 92 -24.60 -23.95 -3.66
CA ASN A 92 -23.79 -24.78 -2.75
C ASN A 92 -24.55 -26.03 -2.28
N ASN A 93 -25.86 -25.90 -2.03
CA ASN A 93 -26.70 -27.05 -1.70
C ASN A 93 -26.79 -28.03 -2.87
N ALA A 94 -26.99 -27.54 -4.09
CA ALA A 94 -27.03 -28.38 -5.28
C ALA A 94 -25.69 -29.10 -5.56
N ALA A 95 -24.55 -28.47 -5.25
CA ALA A 95 -23.22 -29.04 -5.43
C ALA A 95 -22.88 -30.12 -4.39
N HIS A 96 -23.12 -29.85 -3.10
CA HIS A 96 -22.55 -30.64 -2.01
C HIS A 96 -23.56 -31.41 -1.15
N HIS A 97 -24.86 -31.12 -1.24
CA HIS A 97 -25.87 -31.66 -0.32
C HIS A 97 -26.93 -32.48 -1.06
N GLY A 98 -27.27 -33.68 -0.57
CA GLY A 98 -28.23 -34.59 -1.21
C GLY A 98 -29.70 -34.14 -1.20
N SER A 99 -30.00 -32.93 -0.72
CA SER A 99 -31.37 -32.41 -0.68
C SER A 99 -31.99 -32.31 -2.08
N PRO A 100 -33.28 -32.61 -2.24
CA PRO A 100 -33.98 -32.42 -3.51
C PRO A 100 -33.98 -30.95 -3.91
N ILE A 101 -33.73 -30.66 -5.18
CA ILE A 101 -33.83 -29.33 -5.79
C ILE A 101 -35.04 -29.35 -6.73
N SER A 102 -35.99 -28.44 -6.53
CA SER A 102 -37.19 -28.38 -7.35
C SER A 102 -36.97 -27.58 -8.64
N GLU A 103 -37.82 -27.79 -9.65
CA GLU A 103 -37.86 -26.93 -10.84
C GLU A 103 -38.12 -25.46 -10.49
N ARG A 104 -38.91 -25.21 -9.42
CA ARG A 104 -39.16 -23.87 -8.92
C ARG A 104 -37.88 -23.20 -8.42
N ASP A 105 -37.03 -23.93 -7.70
CA ASP A 105 -35.76 -23.40 -7.21
C ASP A 105 -34.81 -23.08 -8.37
N SER A 106 -34.72 -24.00 -9.33
CA SER A 106 -33.93 -23.84 -10.55
C SER A 106 -34.39 -22.64 -11.40
N LEU A 107 -35.70 -22.52 -11.61
CA LEU A 107 -36.29 -21.39 -12.34
C LEU A 107 -36.06 -20.06 -11.61
N HIS A 108 -36.18 -20.04 -10.28
CA HIS A 108 -35.90 -18.84 -9.52
C HIS A 108 -34.43 -18.44 -9.63
N LEU A 109 -33.50 -19.39 -9.51
CA LEU A 109 -32.06 -19.12 -9.60
C LEU A 109 -31.62 -18.58 -10.96
N ILE A 110 -32.18 -19.11 -12.06
CA ILE A 110 -31.83 -18.63 -13.40
C ILE A 110 -32.34 -17.19 -13.64
N GLU A 111 -33.51 -16.84 -13.08
CA GLU A 111 -34.04 -15.47 -13.13
C GLU A 111 -33.18 -14.52 -12.29
N GLU A 112 -32.72 -14.95 -11.12
CA GLU A 112 -31.76 -14.18 -10.31
C GLU A 112 -30.44 -13.95 -11.07
N LEU A 113 -29.94 -14.96 -11.78
CA LEU A 113 -28.75 -14.84 -12.62
C LEU A 113 -28.96 -13.88 -13.80
N PHE A 114 -30.15 -13.90 -14.42
CA PHE A 114 -30.51 -12.96 -15.48
C PHE A 114 -30.38 -11.51 -15.01
N HIS A 115 -30.88 -11.18 -13.82
CA HIS A 115 -30.76 -9.81 -13.28
C HIS A 115 -29.31 -9.41 -12.99
N LEU A 116 -28.49 -10.33 -12.47
CA LEU A 116 -27.08 -10.06 -12.19
C LEU A 116 -26.27 -9.85 -13.46
N THR A 117 -26.47 -10.71 -14.45
CA THR A 117 -25.78 -10.61 -15.74
C THR A 117 -26.26 -9.40 -16.54
N TYR A 118 -27.55 -9.02 -16.44
CA TYR A 118 -28.03 -7.75 -16.99
C TYR A 118 -27.30 -6.56 -16.36
N TRP A 119 -27.13 -6.55 -15.02
CA TRP A 119 -26.36 -5.51 -14.34
C TRP A 119 -24.90 -5.49 -14.81
N LEU A 120 -24.24 -6.66 -14.93
CA LEU A 120 -22.88 -6.78 -15.45
C LEU A 120 -22.76 -6.09 -16.81
N VAL A 121 -23.58 -6.46 -17.80
CA VAL A 121 -23.50 -5.87 -19.14
C VAL A 121 -23.84 -4.38 -19.12
N ARG A 122 -24.81 -3.96 -18.33
CA ARG A 122 -25.22 -2.55 -18.26
C ARG A 122 -24.11 -1.62 -17.76
N TYR A 123 -23.28 -2.10 -16.82
CA TYR A 123 -22.24 -1.30 -16.17
C TYR A 123 -20.84 -1.52 -16.76
N TYR A 124 -20.53 -2.74 -17.18
CA TYR A 124 -19.20 -3.13 -17.67
C TYR A 124 -19.16 -3.39 -19.18
N GLY A 125 -20.31 -3.58 -19.80
CA GLY A 125 -20.37 -3.80 -21.24
C GLY A 125 -20.13 -2.53 -22.05
N GLN A 126 -19.45 -2.68 -23.19
CA GLN A 126 -19.43 -1.71 -24.27
C GLN A 126 -20.86 -1.30 -24.63
N ASN A 127 -21.13 0.01 -24.60
CA ASN A 127 -22.46 0.58 -24.80
C ASN A 127 -23.55 0.00 -23.85
N GLY A 128 -23.20 -0.57 -22.71
CA GLY A 128 -24.13 -1.22 -21.77
C GLY A 128 -25.31 -0.34 -21.34
N ARG A 129 -25.11 0.97 -21.25
CA ARG A 129 -26.18 1.94 -20.98
C ARG A 129 -27.31 1.97 -22.03
N LYS A 130 -27.04 1.48 -23.25
CA LYS A 130 -28.00 1.38 -24.37
C LYS A 130 -28.68 0.01 -24.46
N LEU A 131 -28.40 -0.92 -23.54
CA LEU A 131 -28.94 -2.29 -23.57
C LEU A 131 -30.49 -2.35 -23.56
N GLY A 132 -31.15 -1.27 -23.16
CA GLY A 132 -32.61 -1.21 -23.08
C GLY A 132 -33.16 -1.87 -21.82
N ASP A 133 -34.49 -1.89 -21.71
CA ASP A 133 -35.20 -2.63 -20.68
C ASP A 133 -35.58 -3.99 -21.23
N ILE A 134 -34.91 -5.04 -20.76
CA ILE A 134 -35.15 -6.42 -21.17
C ILE A 134 -35.66 -7.21 -19.96
N SER A 135 -36.71 -7.99 -20.18
CA SER A 135 -37.34 -8.82 -19.15
C SER A 135 -36.97 -10.29 -19.34
N PHE A 136 -36.88 -11.00 -18.23
CA PHE A 136 -36.78 -12.46 -18.23
C PHE A 136 -38.06 -13.07 -18.81
N ASP A 137 -37.90 -14.01 -19.74
CA ASP A 137 -38.99 -14.70 -20.41
C ASP A 137 -38.86 -16.21 -20.21
N ARG A 138 -39.71 -16.75 -19.34
CA ARG A 138 -39.79 -18.17 -19.03
C ARG A 138 -40.11 -19.02 -20.28
N GLN A 139 -40.80 -18.48 -21.28
CA GLN A 139 -41.20 -19.23 -22.47
C GLN A 139 -40.01 -19.55 -23.39
N LYS A 140 -38.88 -18.86 -23.22
CA LYS A 140 -37.64 -19.16 -23.95
C LYS A 140 -36.89 -20.37 -23.40
N ILE A 141 -37.21 -20.81 -22.19
CA ILE A 141 -36.59 -21.97 -21.57
C ILE A 141 -37.11 -23.24 -22.25
N PRO A 142 -36.22 -24.12 -22.76
CA PRO A 142 -36.66 -25.38 -23.35
C PRO A 142 -37.49 -26.21 -22.36
N PRO A 143 -38.62 -26.81 -22.78
CA PRO A 143 -39.38 -27.72 -21.92
C PRO A 143 -38.50 -28.91 -21.51
N ALA A 144 -38.89 -29.61 -20.43
CA ALA A 144 -38.18 -30.78 -19.93
C ALA A 144 -38.07 -31.88 -20.99
N ALA A 145 -37.05 -31.81 -21.83
CA ALA A 145 -36.57 -32.93 -22.60
C ALA A 145 -35.52 -33.63 -21.73
N PRO A 146 -35.66 -34.93 -21.41
CA PRO A 146 -34.62 -35.64 -20.68
C PRO A 146 -33.31 -35.51 -21.46
N PRO A 147 -32.22 -35.03 -20.83
CA PRO A 147 -30.93 -34.99 -21.48
C PRO A 147 -30.54 -36.42 -21.85
N ALA A 148 -29.88 -36.62 -22.99
CA ALA A 148 -29.39 -37.95 -23.33
C ALA A 148 -28.48 -38.45 -22.19
N PRO A 149 -28.55 -39.73 -21.77
CA PRO A 149 -27.76 -40.25 -20.64
C PRO A 149 -26.26 -39.96 -20.74
N LYS A 150 -25.71 -39.90 -21.96
CA LYS A 150 -24.32 -39.48 -22.23
C LYS A 150 -24.04 -38.03 -21.86
N GLN A 151 -24.97 -37.11 -22.13
CA GLN A 151 -24.81 -35.70 -21.77
C GLN A 151 -24.79 -35.53 -20.25
N LEU A 152 -25.62 -36.27 -19.51
CA LEU A 152 -25.59 -36.29 -18.04
C LEU A 152 -24.25 -36.79 -17.49
N GLN A 153 -23.73 -37.89 -18.02
CA GLN A 153 -22.42 -38.41 -17.61
C GLN A 153 -21.26 -37.47 -17.93
N ASP A 154 -21.27 -36.84 -19.12
CA ASP A 154 -20.25 -35.86 -19.51
C ASP A 154 -20.31 -34.60 -18.63
N LEU A 155 -21.51 -34.17 -18.26
CA LEU A 155 -21.75 -33.09 -17.31
C LEU A 155 -21.18 -33.43 -15.94
N GLU A 156 -21.56 -34.57 -15.35
CA GLU A 156 -21.05 -35.05 -14.05
C GLU A 156 -19.52 -35.20 -14.06
N LYS A 157 -18.94 -35.65 -15.18
CA LYS A 157 -17.51 -35.77 -15.33
C LYS A 157 -16.81 -34.41 -15.38
N ARG A 158 -17.37 -33.43 -16.11
CA ARG A 158 -16.84 -32.05 -16.13
C ARG A 158 -16.93 -31.40 -14.75
N LEU A 159 -18.03 -31.64 -14.02
CA LEU A 159 -18.24 -31.16 -12.66
C LEU A 159 -17.17 -31.71 -11.70
N SER A 160 -16.99 -33.03 -11.68
CA SER A 160 -15.98 -33.69 -10.84
C SER A 160 -14.54 -33.31 -11.20
N GLN A 161 -14.23 -33.10 -12.48
CA GLN A 161 -12.92 -32.62 -12.91
C GLN A 161 -12.66 -31.18 -12.45
N SER A 162 -13.65 -30.30 -12.53
CA SER A 162 -13.55 -28.92 -12.04
C SER A 162 -13.31 -28.88 -10.53
N ASP A 163 -14.05 -29.69 -9.76
CA ASP A 163 -13.89 -29.79 -8.31
C ASP A 163 -12.50 -30.34 -7.92
N ALA A 164 -12.01 -31.35 -8.63
CA ALA A 164 -10.68 -31.92 -8.39
C ALA A 164 -9.55 -30.91 -8.68
N LEU A 165 -9.65 -30.15 -9.79
CA LEU A 165 -8.68 -29.11 -10.13
C LEU A 165 -8.67 -27.99 -9.10
N ARG A 166 -9.85 -27.59 -8.61
CA ARG A 166 -9.99 -26.59 -7.55
C ARG A 166 -9.35 -27.06 -6.24
N GLN A 167 -9.62 -28.30 -5.81
CA GLN A 167 -9.00 -28.87 -4.62
C GLN A 167 -7.47 -28.93 -4.73
N LEU A 168 -6.95 -29.26 -5.92
CA LEU A 168 -5.51 -29.25 -6.18
C LEU A 168 -4.91 -27.83 -6.07
N ALA A 169 -5.58 -26.83 -6.65
CA ALA A 169 -5.15 -25.44 -6.58
C ALA A 169 -5.17 -24.91 -5.14
N GLU A 170 -6.24 -25.18 -4.38
CA GLU A 170 -6.35 -24.82 -2.96
C GLU A 170 -5.28 -25.51 -2.11
N ALA A 171 -4.98 -26.79 -2.37
CA ALA A 171 -3.92 -27.52 -1.66
C ALA A 171 -2.54 -26.92 -1.95
N LYS A 172 -2.24 -26.60 -3.22
CA LYS A 172 -0.97 -25.97 -3.62
C LYS A 172 -0.82 -24.57 -3.01
N GLN A 173 -1.90 -23.80 -2.93
CA GLN A 173 -1.88 -22.49 -2.32
C GLN A 173 -1.61 -22.59 -0.81
N ARG A 174 -2.29 -23.49 -0.09
CA ARG A 174 -2.01 -23.75 1.32
C ARG A 174 -0.57 -24.18 1.57
N GLN A 175 -0.01 -25.01 0.70
CA GLN A 175 1.40 -25.40 0.77
C GLN A 175 2.31 -24.18 0.62
N THR A 176 2.07 -23.35 -0.38
CA THR A 176 2.88 -22.15 -0.65
C THR A 176 2.80 -21.16 0.52
N GLU A 177 1.61 -20.96 1.10
CA GLU A 177 1.41 -20.11 2.27
C GLU A 177 2.14 -20.64 3.51
N ALA A 178 2.12 -21.96 3.72
CA ALA A 178 2.85 -22.59 4.81
C ALA A 178 4.37 -22.46 4.66
N GLU A 179 4.90 -22.65 3.45
CA GLU A 179 6.32 -22.45 3.13
C GLU A 179 6.74 -20.99 3.38
N LEU A 180 5.92 -20.03 2.95
CA LEU A 180 6.18 -18.61 3.15
C LEU A 180 6.13 -18.20 4.64
N ALA A 181 5.21 -18.78 5.40
CA ALA A 181 5.12 -18.55 6.85
C ALA A 181 6.35 -19.12 7.59
N ALA A 182 6.80 -20.33 7.22
CA ALA A 182 7.99 -20.95 7.78
C ALA A 182 9.25 -20.12 7.50
N ALA A 183 9.44 -19.67 6.25
CA ALA A 183 10.57 -18.82 5.87
C ALA A 183 10.60 -17.49 6.63
N ARG A 184 9.43 -16.89 6.90
CA ARG A 184 9.33 -15.67 7.72
C ARG A 184 9.73 -15.92 9.18
N ALA A 185 9.26 -17.02 9.77
CA ALA A 185 9.61 -17.39 11.14
C ALA A 185 11.11 -17.64 11.29
N GLU A 186 11.74 -18.32 10.32
CA GLU A 186 13.19 -18.55 10.29
C GLU A 186 13.97 -17.22 10.21
N ARG A 187 13.57 -16.32 9.29
CA ARG A 187 14.17 -14.98 9.18
C ARG A 187 14.06 -14.20 10.49
N ASP A 188 12.89 -14.21 11.13
CA ASP A 188 12.65 -13.44 12.34
C ASP A 188 13.48 -13.99 13.52
N ALA A 189 13.63 -15.31 13.62
CA ALA A 189 14.51 -15.96 14.58
C ALA A 189 15.99 -15.59 14.33
N LEU A 190 16.45 -15.61 13.08
CA LEU A 190 17.81 -15.18 12.70
C LEU A 190 18.05 -13.70 13.05
N LEU A 191 17.09 -12.81 12.76
CA LEU A 191 17.20 -11.40 13.12
C LEU A 191 17.23 -11.20 14.65
N ALA A 192 16.45 -11.97 15.41
CA ALA A 192 16.48 -11.92 16.87
C ALA A 192 17.83 -12.40 17.43
N GLN A 193 18.36 -13.50 16.89
CA GLN A 193 19.69 -14.02 17.24
C GLN A 193 20.79 -12.99 16.92
N ASN A 194 20.77 -12.41 15.74
CA ASN A 194 21.77 -11.42 15.32
C ASN A 194 21.69 -10.14 16.16
N ARG A 195 20.49 -9.68 16.56
CA ARG A 195 20.34 -8.52 17.45
C ARG A 195 20.86 -8.74 18.86
N ALA A 196 20.90 -9.98 19.35
CA ALA A 196 21.44 -10.30 20.66
C ALA A 196 22.97 -10.19 20.70
N ILE A 197 23.63 -10.20 19.55
CA ILE A 197 25.07 -10.03 19.42
C ILE A 197 25.34 -8.54 19.20
N ALA A 198 26.13 -7.94 20.09
CA ALA A 198 26.55 -6.54 19.95
C ALA A 198 27.43 -6.38 18.70
N ASP A 199 27.09 -5.42 17.85
CA ASP A 199 27.93 -5.04 16.73
C ASP A 199 29.18 -4.32 17.26
N GLN A 200 30.34 -4.94 17.09
CA GLN A 200 31.63 -4.41 17.51
C GLN A 200 32.39 -3.74 16.36
N HIS A 201 31.81 -3.71 15.16
CA HIS A 201 32.45 -3.08 14.03
C HIS A 201 32.43 -1.56 14.17
N ASP A 202 33.61 -0.95 14.12
CA ASP A 202 33.73 0.50 14.02
C ASP A 202 33.52 0.92 12.56
N TYR A 203 32.30 1.34 12.24
CA TYR A 203 31.92 1.83 10.91
C TYR A 203 32.57 3.17 10.54
N ASN A 204 33.42 3.71 11.42
CA ASN A 204 34.08 5.00 11.24
C ASN A 204 33.10 6.12 10.85
N GLU A 205 31.91 6.10 11.48
CA GLU A 205 30.81 7.04 11.23
C GLU A 205 31.29 8.48 11.47
N ALA A 206 32.18 8.67 12.46
CA ALA A 206 32.71 9.98 12.82
C ALA A 206 33.58 10.60 11.71
N ASP A 207 34.51 9.85 11.12
CA ASP A 207 35.35 10.35 10.03
C ASP A 207 34.53 10.58 8.77
N THR A 208 33.61 9.66 8.45
CA THR A 208 32.73 9.80 7.28
C THR A 208 31.87 11.05 7.39
N ARG A 209 31.29 11.30 8.57
CA ARG A 209 30.52 12.52 8.85
C ARG A 209 31.35 13.78 8.70
N ARG A 210 32.56 13.82 9.27
CA ARG A 210 33.46 14.96 9.18
C ARG A 210 33.81 15.27 7.73
N TYR A 211 34.19 14.23 6.98
CA TYR A 211 34.48 14.35 5.56
C TYR A 211 33.30 14.91 4.75
N LEU A 212 32.08 14.42 4.98
CA LEU A 212 30.89 14.91 4.29
C LEU A 212 30.60 16.38 4.64
N ILE A 213 30.71 16.78 5.91
CA ILE A 213 30.52 18.16 6.33
C ILE A 213 31.57 19.08 5.68
N ASP A 214 32.84 18.66 5.66
CA ASP A 214 33.92 19.40 4.98
C ASP A 214 33.60 19.65 3.50
N VAL A 215 33.17 18.60 2.77
CA VAL A 215 32.78 18.71 1.36
C VAL A 215 31.63 19.70 1.18
N LEU A 216 30.57 19.59 1.99
CA LEU A 216 29.41 20.47 1.91
C LEU A 216 29.74 21.93 2.21
N LEU A 217 30.63 22.19 3.17
CA LEU A 217 31.10 23.53 3.50
C LEU A 217 31.95 24.12 2.36
N GLN A 218 32.85 23.31 1.77
CA GLN A 218 33.65 23.71 0.62
C GLN A 218 32.79 24.02 -0.62
N GLU A 219 31.77 23.22 -0.90
CA GLU A 219 30.80 23.49 -1.97
C GLU A 219 30.04 24.81 -1.76
N ALA A 220 29.75 25.17 -0.51
CA ALA A 220 29.15 26.45 -0.15
C ALA A 220 30.15 27.63 -0.15
N GLY A 221 31.42 27.37 -0.47
CA GLY A 221 32.49 28.35 -0.59
C GLY A 221 33.19 28.69 0.72
N TRP A 222 33.06 27.84 1.75
CA TRP A 222 33.77 27.97 3.03
C TRP A 222 35.07 27.16 2.99
N ASP A 223 36.16 27.78 3.46
CA ASP A 223 37.44 27.09 3.58
C ASP A 223 37.58 26.49 4.97
N THR A 224 37.37 25.18 5.10
CA THR A 224 37.51 24.47 6.38
C THR A 224 38.96 24.34 6.86
N LYS A 225 39.94 24.72 6.03
CA LYS A 225 41.37 24.77 6.42
C LYS A 225 41.82 26.17 6.85
N ALA A 226 40.93 27.16 6.80
CA ALA A 226 41.26 28.50 7.26
C ALA A 226 41.56 28.50 8.77
N PRO A 227 42.42 29.42 9.26
CA PRO A 227 42.67 29.56 10.69
C PRO A 227 41.35 29.75 11.44
N ASN A 228 41.20 29.10 12.59
CA ASN A 228 40.03 29.18 13.46
C ASN A 228 38.71 28.66 12.84
N ALA A 229 38.75 27.98 11.69
CA ALA A 229 37.55 27.47 11.04
C ALA A 229 36.99 26.19 11.69
N THR A 230 37.84 25.36 12.28
CA THR A 230 37.47 24.08 12.90
C THR A 230 37.97 23.98 14.34
N GLU A 231 37.26 23.23 15.19
CA GLU A 231 37.60 23.00 16.60
C GLU A 231 37.94 24.32 17.33
N PHE A 232 37.13 25.35 17.08
CA PHE A 232 37.40 26.70 17.58
C PHE A 232 37.10 26.80 19.07
N GLU A 233 38.11 27.16 19.87
CA GLU A 233 38.00 27.29 21.32
C GLU A 233 37.16 28.53 21.70
N VAL A 234 36.15 28.32 22.53
CA VAL A 234 35.31 29.36 23.13
C VAL A 234 35.41 29.33 24.65
N TRP A 235 35.27 30.51 25.27
CA TRP A 235 35.39 30.70 26.71
C TRP A 235 34.10 31.26 27.29
N GLY A 236 33.76 30.85 28.51
CA GLY A 236 32.53 31.26 29.21
C GLY A 236 31.44 30.19 29.27
N MET A 237 31.78 28.93 28.97
CA MET A 237 30.86 27.80 29.10
C MET A 237 30.49 27.56 30.59
N PRO A 238 29.26 27.11 30.90
CA PRO A 238 28.84 26.83 32.27
C PRO A 238 29.75 25.81 32.98
N ILE A 239 30.14 26.12 34.22
CA ILE A 239 30.86 25.20 35.12
C ILE A 239 29.81 24.38 35.86
N GLN A 240 29.65 23.12 35.50
CA GLN A 240 28.66 22.22 36.08
C GLN A 240 29.28 21.28 37.12
N GLN A 241 30.58 21.00 37.03
CA GLN A 241 31.30 20.10 37.95
C GLN A 241 32.68 20.64 38.33
N ALA A 242 33.21 20.14 39.46
CA ALA A 242 34.55 20.46 39.92
C ALA A 242 35.60 19.89 38.94
N GLY A 243 36.26 20.76 38.18
CA GLY A 243 37.21 20.39 37.13
C GLY A 243 36.89 21.03 35.77
N ASP A 244 35.70 21.60 35.60
CA ASP A 244 35.34 22.31 34.36
C ASP A 244 36.17 23.59 34.22
N THR A 245 36.76 23.76 33.04
CA THR A 245 37.65 24.91 32.75
C THR A 245 36.92 26.13 32.19
N GLY A 246 35.60 26.04 31.99
CA GLY A 246 34.80 27.06 31.32
C GLY A 246 35.07 27.19 29.82
N ARG A 247 35.76 26.21 29.23
CA ARG A 247 36.10 26.13 27.81
C ARG A 247 35.16 25.21 27.03
N GLY A 248 34.93 25.55 25.76
CA GLY A 248 34.24 24.73 24.79
C GLY A 248 34.95 24.75 23.44
N PHE A 249 34.61 23.83 22.55
CA PHE A 249 35.16 23.76 21.20
C PHE A 249 34.00 23.63 20.22
N VAL A 250 33.94 24.53 19.24
CA VAL A 250 32.92 24.54 18.19
C VAL A 250 33.48 23.79 16.99
N ASP A 251 32.75 22.78 16.49
CA ASP A 251 33.24 21.93 15.38
C ASP A 251 33.62 22.75 14.15
N TYR A 252 32.75 23.68 13.73
CA TYR A 252 33.06 24.65 12.68
C TYR A 252 32.54 26.04 13.01
N VAL A 253 33.33 27.07 12.71
CA VAL A 253 32.90 28.48 12.71
C VAL A 253 33.10 29.06 11.31
N LEU A 254 32.01 29.60 10.76
CA LEU A 254 31.99 30.19 9.43
C LEU A 254 32.21 31.69 9.55
N TRP A 255 33.42 32.15 9.23
CA TRP A 255 33.86 33.53 9.43
C TRP A 255 33.56 34.44 8.24
N GLY A 256 32.95 35.59 8.52
CA GLY A 256 32.85 36.68 7.57
C GLY A 256 34.21 37.26 7.22
N ASP A 257 34.29 37.92 6.06
CA ASP A 257 35.51 38.61 5.62
C ASP A 257 35.90 39.77 6.57
N ASP A 258 34.97 40.20 7.44
CA ASP A 258 35.17 41.19 8.50
C ASP A 258 35.73 40.58 9.81
N GLY A 259 36.00 39.28 9.82
CA GLY A 259 36.50 38.55 10.98
C GLY A 259 35.44 38.25 12.04
N LYS A 260 34.14 38.42 11.73
CA LYS A 260 33.05 38.10 12.65
C LYS A 260 32.42 36.74 12.34
N PRO A 261 31.90 36.02 13.35
CA PRO A 261 31.28 34.71 13.13
C PRO A 261 29.90 34.90 12.49
N LEU A 262 29.70 34.35 11.30
CA LEU A 262 28.40 34.37 10.60
C LEU A 262 27.53 33.18 10.99
N ALA A 263 28.15 32.02 11.17
CA ALA A 263 27.47 30.80 11.57
C ALA A 263 28.41 29.85 12.30
N LEU A 264 27.83 28.90 13.03
CA LEU A 264 28.53 27.74 13.56
C LEU A 264 27.86 26.45 13.08
N VAL A 265 28.65 25.40 12.93
CA VAL A 265 28.15 24.06 12.57
C VAL A 265 28.59 23.08 13.64
N GLU A 266 27.63 22.32 14.15
CA GLU A 266 27.82 21.29 15.15
C GLU A 266 27.56 19.90 14.51
N ALA A 267 28.55 19.02 14.56
CA ALA A 267 28.51 17.70 13.94
C ALA A 267 27.79 16.69 14.85
N LYS A 268 26.61 16.21 14.44
CA LYS A 268 25.79 15.24 15.20
C LYS A 268 25.83 13.84 14.61
N ARG A 269 25.70 12.81 15.45
CA ARG A 269 25.70 11.42 14.98
C ARG A 269 24.35 11.13 14.31
N THR A 270 24.34 10.28 13.29
CA THR A 270 23.10 9.93 12.56
C THR A 270 22.09 9.22 13.47
N SER A 271 22.58 8.58 14.55
CA SER A 271 21.80 7.75 15.48
C SER A 271 21.26 8.44 16.73
N LYS A 272 21.60 9.72 17.01
CA LYS A 272 21.09 10.46 18.19
C LYS A 272 20.18 11.61 17.76
N SER A 273 19.03 11.78 18.44
CA SER A 273 18.03 12.82 18.15
C SER A 273 18.60 14.23 18.29
N ALA A 274 18.06 15.14 17.47
CA ALA A 274 18.48 16.54 17.36
C ALA A 274 18.41 17.33 18.70
N ASP A 275 17.61 16.87 19.66
CA ASP A 275 17.28 17.61 20.88
C ASP A 275 18.47 17.72 21.86
N SER A 276 19.30 16.68 21.98
CA SER A 276 20.38 16.63 22.99
C SER A 276 21.56 17.58 22.73
N GLY A 277 21.62 18.17 21.55
CA GLY A 277 22.72 19.06 21.14
C GLY A 277 22.36 20.53 21.04
N GLN A 278 21.09 20.87 21.24
CA GLN A 278 20.60 22.23 21.05
C GLN A 278 21.13 23.18 22.12
N ASP A 279 21.03 22.78 23.38
CA ASP A 279 21.50 23.61 24.49
C ASP A 279 22.99 23.95 24.38
N GLN A 280 23.81 23.00 23.93
CA GLN A 280 25.25 23.18 23.79
C GLN A 280 25.63 24.15 22.66
N ALA A 281 25.01 24.00 21.49
CA ALA A 281 25.30 24.89 20.36
C ALA A 281 24.79 26.32 20.61
N LYS A 282 23.72 26.48 21.40
CA LYS A 282 23.28 27.80 21.88
C LYS A 282 24.33 28.45 22.77
N LEU A 283 24.89 27.71 23.73
CA LEU A 283 25.97 28.20 24.60
C LEU A 283 27.21 28.61 23.79
N TYR A 284 27.55 27.86 22.74
CA TYR A 284 28.64 28.25 21.83
C TYR A 284 28.36 29.54 21.09
N ALA A 285 27.15 29.69 20.56
CA ALA A 285 26.76 30.94 19.93
C ALA A 285 26.77 32.11 20.94
N ASP A 286 26.39 31.89 22.21
CA ASP A 286 26.41 32.93 23.25
C ASP A 286 27.84 33.39 23.55
N CYS A 287 28.78 32.43 23.60
CA CYS A 287 30.20 32.73 23.79
C CYS A 287 30.79 33.51 22.59
N LEU A 288 30.43 33.11 21.36
CA LEU A 288 30.88 33.80 20.15
C LEU A 288 30.31 35.22 20.05
N GLU A 289 29.03 35.40 20.36
CA GLU A 289 28.39 36.71 20.38
C GLU A 289 29.05 37.65 21.39
N LYS A 290 29.34 37.16 22.60
CA LYS A 290 30.02 37.94 23.63
C LYS A 290 31.41 38.41 23.20
N ASN A 291 32.14 37.59 22.46
CA ASN A 291 33.53 37.87 22.07
C ASN A 291 33.64 38.71 20.78
N TYR A 292 32.69 38.57 19.86
CA TYR A 292 32.75 39.20 18.52
C TYR A 292 31.63 40.20 18.26
N ASN A 293 30.72 40.39 19.22
CA ASN A 293 29.57 41.28 19.16
C ASN A 293 28.69 41.02 17.92
N GLN A 294 28.50 39.73 17.60
CA GLN A 294 27.66 39.24 16.50
C GLN A 294 27.15 37.82 16.82
N ARG A 295 25.83 37.63 16.76
CA ARG A 295 25.17 36.32 16.92
C ARG A 295 25.40 35.46 15.67
N PRO A 296 26.13 34.33 15.75
CA PRO A 296 26.20 33.40 14.64
C PRO A 296 24.92 32.58 14.54
N VAL A 297 24.55 32.27 13.31
CA VAL A 297 23.46 31.33 13.01
C VAL A 297 23.91 29.88 13.30
N ILE A 298 23.05 29.06 13.89
CA ILE A 298 23.42 27.70 14.32
C ILE A 298 22.99 26.67 13.27
N PHE A 299 23.92 25.78 12.89
CA PHE A 299 23.64 24.62 12.06
C PHE A 299 23.99 23.32 12.78
N TYR A 300 23.20 22.28 12.51
CA TYR A 300 23.52 20.91 12.87
C TYR A 300 23.67 20.09 11.62
N SER A 301 24.67 19.21 11.55
CA SER A 301 24.83 18.31 10.42
C SER A 301 25.32 16.94 10.83
N ASN A 302 24.80 15.90 10.17
CA ASN A 302 25.35 14.54 10.24
C ASN A 302 26.10 14.16 8.94
N GLY A 303 26.33 15.12 8.04
CA GLY A 303 26.93 14.92 6.73
C GLY A 303 25.94 14.55 5.62
N TYR A 304 24.75 14.03 5.95
CA TYR A 304 23.69 13.72 4.99
C TYR A 304 22.55 14.75 5.04
N GLU A 305 22.18 15.14 6.25
CA GLU A 305 21.16 16.14 6.53
C GLU A 305 21.78 17.30 7.31
N THR A 306 21.33 18.51 6.99
CA THR A 306 21.75 19.74 7.65
C THR A 306 20.51 20.51 8.09
N TYR A 307 20.49 20.92 9.35
CA TYR A 307 19.41 21.68 9.97
C TYR A 307 19.92 23.06 10.33
N LEU A 308 19.04 24.05 10.21
CA LEU A 308 19.27 25.42 10.59
C LEU A 308 18.43 25.70 11.81
N TRP A 309 19.08 26.25 12.82
CA TRP A 309 18.41 26.80 13.98
C TRP A 309 18.78 28.26 14.12
N ASP A 310 17.80 29.11 13.85
CA ASP A 310 17.82 30.49 14.29
C ASP A 310 17.17 30.51 15.66
N ASP A 311 17.96 30.70 16.71
CA ASP A 311 17.47 30.65 18.08
C ASP A 311 16.77 31.95 18.51
N LEU A 312 16.72 32.96 17.63
CA LEU A 312 16.02 34.22 17.82
C LEU A 312 14.65 34.26 17.12
N THR A 313 14.33 33.28 16.26
CA THR A 313 13.06 33.25 15.50
C THR A 313 12.47 31.83 15.40
N TYR A 314 11.20 31.63 15.80
CA TYR A 314 10.53 30.31 15.79
C TYR A 314 9.43 30.23 14.71
N PRO A 315 9.24 29.11 13.96
CA PRO A 315 9.93 27.80 13.98
C PRO A 315 10.92 27.59 12.80
N PRO A 316 11.81 26.57 12.86
CA PRO A 316 12.82 26.32 11.84
C PRO A 316 12.23 25.84 10.49
N PRO A 317 12.69 26.35 9.33
CA PRO A 317 12.27 25.84 8.02
C PRO A 317 12.84 24.45 7.74
N SER A 318 12.04 23.61 7.08
CA SER A 318 12.22 22.15 7.03
C SER A 318 13.39 21.63 6.17
N ARG A 319 14.08 22.46 5.37
CA ARG A 319 15.33 22.09 4.64
C ARG A 319 16.22 23.30 4.31
N PRO A 320 17.16 23.68 5.17
CA PRO A 320 18.15 24.72 4.90
C PRO A 320 19.40 24.14 4.22
N ARG A 321 19.99 24.90 3.30
CA ARG A 321 21.36 24.66 2.78
C ARG A 321 22.33 25.58 3.52
N PHE A 322 23.60 25.20 3.62
CA PHE A 322 24.63 26.11 4.11
C PHE A 322 24.61 27.42 3.28
N PRO A 323 24.69 28.60 3.93
CA PRO A 323 24.67 29.86 3.22
C PRO A 323 25.92 29.95 2.34
N ALA A 324 25.75 30.30 1.07
CA ALA A 324 26.88 30.59 0.20
C ALA A 324 27.66 31.79 0.76
N LYS A 325 28.99 31.72 0.82
CA LYS A 325 29.85 32.78 1.39
C LYS A 325 29.54 34.18 0.81
N ASN A 326 29.18 34.27 -0.48
CA ASN A 326 28.82 35.53 -1.15
C ASN A 326 27.42 36.07 -0.84
N ARG A 327 26.50 35.27 -0.27
CA ARG A 327 25.13 35.68 0.12
C ARG A 327 24.99 36.06 1.60
N ALA A 328 25.92 35.63 2.45
CA ALA A 328 25.97 36.07 3.85
C ALA A 328 26.34 37.56 4.02
N ARG A 329 26.77 38.21 2.93
CA ARG A 329 27.06 39.66 2.84
C ARG A 329 25.82 40.56 2.95
N THR A 330 24.61 40.02 2.85
CA THR A 330 23.35 40.79 2.89
C THR A 330 22.30 40.06 3.72
N ALA A 331 22.44 40.08 5.05
CA ALA A 331 21.42 39.61 5.98
C ALA A 331 20.91 40.76 6.87
N ASN A 332 20.35 41.79 6.25
CA ASN A 332 19.06 42.29 6.73
C ASN A 332 18.03 41.51 5.93
N PHE A 333 17.53 40.41 6.48
CA PHE A 333 16.43 39.68 5.88
C PHE A 333 15.18 40.57 5.90
N PRO A 334 14.60 40.97 4.75
CA PRO A 334 13.29 41.61 4.77
C PRO A 334 12.25 40.55 5.19
N PRO A 335 11.18 40.94 5.92
CA PRO A 335 10.07 40.03 6.19
C PRO A 335 9.41 39.62 4.87
N PHE A 336 9.16 38.33 4.69
CA PHE A 336 8.38 37.84 3.54
C PHE A 336 6.92 38.32 3.66
N PRO A 337 6.28 38.76 2.57
CA PRO A 337 4.86 39.12 2.55
C PRO A 337 3.98 37.85 2.58
N PRO A 338 2.66 37.98 2.88
CA PRO A 338 1.86 37.00 3.62
C PRO A 338 1.61 35.66 2.92
#